data_AF-A0A7V5S753-F1
#
_entry.id   AF-A0A7V5S753-F1
#
_cell.length_a   1.000
_cell.length_b   1.000
_cell.length_c   1.000
_cell.angle_alpha   90.00
_cell.angle_beta   90.00
_cell.angle_gamma   90.00
#
_symmetry.space_group_name_H-M   'P 1'
#
loop_
_entity.id
_entity.type
_entity.pdbx_description
1 polymer ?
#
loop_
_entity_poly.entity_id
_entity_poly.type
_entity_poly.pdbx_seq_one_letter_code
_entity_poly.pdbx_strand_id
1 'polypeptide(L)'
;MNTTKTIVIALGGNALLDPNTNGSVSEQIRTIERSCATIAQIIARGYRVAITHGNGPQVGNLLIQQEEAKDIVPPLPLDVCGAMTQGQLGYLIQQKLREALGQLGIARPVVTVVTQVEVDPNDPAFADPTKPIGPFYAERERLVLEQKGYILKRVGRGSKPWRRVVASPEPKDIVEIESIKELIATGS
;
A
#
# COMPACT_ATOMS: atom_id res chain seq x y z
N MET A 1 -5.17 25.29 26.63
CA MET A 1 -5.44 24.93 25.22
C MET A 1 -5.51 23.41 25.14
N ASN A 2 -6.63 22.84 24.70
CA ASN A 2 -6.75 21.39 24.60
C ASN A 2 -5.96 20.94 23.36
N THR A 3 -4.74 20.43 23.54
CA THR A 3 -3.86 20.06 22.43
C THR A 3 -4.32 18.74 21.83
N THR A 4 -5.07 18.80 20.73
CA THR A 4 -5.52 17.63 19.99
C THR A 4 -4.33 16.82 19.48
N LYS A 5 -4.13 15.62 20.05
CA LYS A 5 -3.00 14.74 19.71
C LYS A 5 -3.16 14.16 18.30
N THR A 6 -2.05 14.02 17.58
CA THR A 6 -1.98 13.37 16.28
C THR A 6 -1.46 11.95 16.42
N ILE A 7 -2.09 11.01 15.72
CA ILE A 7 -1.67 9.61 15.60
C ILE A 7 -1.39 9.31 14.13
N VAL A 8 -0.24 8.71 13.85
CA VAL A 8 0.08 8.14 12.54
C VAL A 8 -0.18 6.64 12.58
N ILE A 9 -1.07 6.14 11.73
CA ILE A 9 -1.48 4.73 11.68
C ILE A 9 -0.96 4.12 10.38
N ALA A 10 -0.07 3.13 10.48
CA ALA A 10 0.41 2.37 9.34
C ALA A 10 -0.38 1.08 9.15
N LEU A 11 -1.16 1.01 8.06
CA LEU A 11 -1.92 -0.18 7.68
C LEU A 11 -1.02 -1.19 6.97
N GLY A 12 -0.74 -2.30 7.64
CA GLY A 12 -0.03 -3.44 7.06
C GLY A 12 -0.87 -4.22 6.03
N GLY A 13 -0.24 -5.19 5.36
CA GLY A 13 -0.91 -6.01 4.32
C GLY A 13 -2.22 -6.65 4.80
N ASN A 14 -2.23 -7.21 6.02
CA ASN A 14 -3.42 -7.86 6.60
C ASN A 14 -4.57 -6.88 6.91
N ALA A 15 -4.28 -5.58 7.03
CA ALA A 15 -5.29 -4.55 7.24
C ALA A 15 -5.95 -4.08 5.93
N LEU A 16 -5.40 -4.50 4.79
CA LEU A 16 -5.89 -4.19 3.45
C LEU A 16 -6.40 -5.44 2.71
N LEU A 17 -5.77 -6.59 2.92
CA LEU A 17 -6.12 -7.84 2.27
C LEU A 17 -5.87 -9.02 3.21
N ASP A 18 -6.88 -9.82 3.47
CA ASP A 18 -6.73 -11.03 4.27
C ASP A 18 -6.00 -12.11 3.45
N PRO A 19 -4.82 -12.59 3.90
CA PRO A 19 -4.03 -13.59 3.17
C PRO A 19 -4.72 -14.95 3.03
N ASN A 20 -5.79 -15.21 3.78
CA ASN A 20 -6.55 -16.46 3.72
C ASN A 20 -7.73 -16.39 2.73
N THR A 21 -7.93 -15.25 2.08
CA THR A 21 -9.01 -15.05 1.10
C THR A 21 -8.49 -15.19 -0.33
N ASN A 22 -9.42 -15.22 -1.30
CA ASN A 22 -9.09 -15.30 -2.72
C ASN A 22 -8.48 -14.01 -3.30
N GLY A 23 -8.29 -12.96 -2.50
CA GLY A 23 -7.72 -11.70 -2.95
C GLY A 23 -8.65 -10.84 -3.80
N SER A 24 -9.95 -11.16 -3.86
CA SER A 24 -10.92 -10.37 -4.64
C SER A 24 -11.10 -8.95 -4.10
N VAL A 25 -11.52 -8.03 -4.96
CA VAL A 25 -11.80 -6.63 -4.57
C VAL A 25 -12.86 -6.58 -3.46
N SER A 26 -13.86 -7.45 -3.48
CA SER A 26 -14.89 -7.53 -2.44
C SER A 26 -14.31 -7.87 -1.06
N GLU A 27 -13.35 -8.79 -1.00
CA GLU A 27 -12.66 -9.15 0.26
C GLU A 27 -11.69 -8.05 0.72
N GLN A 28 -11.02 -7.38 -0.23
CA GLN A 28 -10.22 -6.18 0.05
C GLN A 28 -11.09 -5.09 0.70
N ILE A 29 -12.27 -4.82 0.13
CA ILE A 29 -13.22 -3.83 0.66
C ILE A 29 -13.65 -4.20 2.08
N ARG A 30 -14.06 -5.45 2.33
CA ARG A 30 -14.47 -5.92 3.68
C ARG A 30 -13.35 -5.78 4.70
N THR A 31 -12.10 -6.05 4.29
CA THR A 31 -10.95 -5.91 5.18
C THR A 31 -10.67 -4.44 5.52
N ILE A 32 -10.70 -3.57 4.51
CA ILE A 32 -10.55 -2.12 4.69
C ILE A 32 -11.69 -1.56 5.56
N GLU A 33 -12.92 -2.02 5.40
CA GLU A 33 -14.09 -1.60 6.19
C GLU A 33 -13.87 -1.85 7.69
N ARG A 34 -13.41 -3.07 8.07
CA ARG A 34 -13.08 -3.42 9.46
C ARG A 34 -11.99 -2.52 10.04
N SER A 35 -10.93 -2.26 9.25
CA SER A 35 -9.85 -1.36 9.64
C SER A 35 -10.37 0.06 9.85
N CYS A 36 -11.18 0.58 8.92
CA CYS A 36 -11.76 1.92 8.98
C CYS A 36 -12.72 2.10 10.17
N ALA A 37 -13.51 1.09 10.52
CA ALA A 37 -14.38 1.14 11.70
C ALA A 37 -13.58 1.37 12.98
N THR A 38 -12.42 0.72 13.12
CA THR A 38 -11.52 0.91 14.27
C THR A 38 -10.89 2.30 14.27
N ILE A 39 -10.47 2.80 13.10
CA ILE A 39 -9.90 4.15 12.96
C ILE A 39 -10.95 5.22 13.27
N ALA A 40 -12.20 5.04 12.82
CA ALA A 40 -13.29 5.96 13.12
C ALA A 40 -13.53 6.10 14.63
N GLN A 41 -13.40 5.01 15.40
CA GLN A 41 -13.46 5.05 16.87
C GLN A 41 -12.30 5.84 17.49
N ILE A 42 -11.10 5.79 16.90
CA ILE A 42 -9.97 6.62 17.33
C ILE A 42 -10.27 8.10 17.06
N ILE A 43 -10.80 8.42 15.88
CA ILE A 43 -11.18 9.80 15.53
C ILE A 43 -12.30 10.30 16.45
N ALA A 44 -13.29 9.46 16.79
CA ALA A 44 -14.37 9.78 17.71
C ALA A 44 -13.90 10.14 19.13
N ARG A 45 -12.73 9.64 19.55
CA ARG A 45 -12.08 10.01 20.82
C ARG A 45 -11.35 11.36 20.76
N GLY A 46 -11.45 12.08 19.63
CA GLY A 46 -10.87 13.40 19.45
C GLY A 46 -9.43 13.40 18.95
N TYR A 47 -8.91 12.30 18.40
CA TYR A 47 -7.57 12.29 17.81
C TYR A 47 -7.58 12.80 16.37
N ARG A 48 -6.47 13.44 15.96
CA ARG A 48 -6.15 13.64 14.54
C ARG A 48 -5.42 12.42 14.05
N VAL A 49 -5.77 11.94 12.86
CA VAL A 49 -5.23 10.69 12.33
C VAL A 49 -4.63 10.95 10.95
N ALA A 50 -3.38 10.54 10.77
CA ALA A 50 -2.76 10.33 9.46
C ALA A 50 -2.68 8.84 9.20
N ILE A 51 -3.07 8.40 8.01
CA ILE A 51 -3.08 6.97 7.65
C ILE A 51 -2.04 6.76 6.56
N THR A 52 -1.13 5.81 6.78
CA THR A 52 -0.26 5.26 5.75
C THR A 52 -0.63 3.82 5.49
N HIS A 53 -0.21 3.25 4.36
CA HIS A 53 -0.53 1.87 4.03
C HIS A 53 0.60 1.23 3.21
N GLY A 54 0.74 -0.10 3.33
CA GLY A 54 1.53 -0.89 2.39
C GLY A 54 0.78 -1.09 1.07
N ASN A 55 1.48 -1.53 0.02
CA ASN A 55 0.88 -1.86 -1.28
C ASN A 55 1.48 -3.13 -1.92
N GLY A 56 2.29 -3.91 -1.19
CA GLY A 56 3.11 -4.99 -1.76
C GLY A 56 2.33 -6.02 -2.61
N PRO A 57 1.19 -6.56 -2.13
CA PRO A 57 0.33 -7.41 -2.95
C PRO A 57 -0.24 -6.68 -4.17
N GLN A 58 -0.74 -5.46 -3.99
CA GLN A 58 -1.42 -4.69 -5.03
C GLN A 58 -0.47 -4.29 -6.16
N VAL A 59 0.72 -3.76 -5.83
CA VAL A 59 1.70 -3.31 -6.82
C VAL A 59 2.29 -4.50 -7.58
N GLY A 60 2.49 -5.64 -6.92
CA GLY A 60 2.94 -6.85 -7.61
C GLY A 60 1.90 -7.44 -8.55
N ASN A 61 0.62 -7.42 -8.16
CA ASN A 61 -0.46 -7.84 -9.05
C ASN A 61 -0.60 -6.89 -10.25
N LEU A 62 -0.46 -5.58 -10.04
CA LEU A 62 -0.50 -4.59 -11.11
C LEU A 62 0.69 -4.76 -12.08
N LEU A 63 1.89 -5.03 -11.57
CA LEU A 63 3.05 -5.34 -12.43
C LEU A 63 2.84 -6.58 -13.30
N ILE A 64 2.23 -7.63 -12.75
CA ILE A 64 1.85 -8.79 -13.55
C ILE A 64 0.90 -8.37 -14.68
N GLN A 65 -0.08 -7.51 -14.39
CA GLN A 65 -1.00 -7.00 -15.43
C GLN A 65 -0.26 -6.19 -16.51
N GLN A 66 0.70 -5.33 -16.13
CA GLN A 66 1.53 -4.58 -17.08
C GLN A 66 2.33 -5.53 -17.99
N GLU A 67 2.89 -6.59 -17.42
CA GLU A 67 3.73 -7.54 -18.15
C GLU A 67 2.94 -8.46 -19.08
N GLU A 68 1.76 -8.91 -18.66
CA GLU A 68 0.90 -9.76 -19.49
C GLU A 68 0.22 -8.94 -20.62
N ALA A 69 0.09 -7.62 -20.46
CA ALA A 69 -0.44 -6.73 -21.50
C ALA A 69 0.63 -6.09 -22.40
N LYS A 70 1.92 -6.34 -22.15
CA LYS A 70 3.05 -5.59 -22.76
C LYS A 70 3.08 -5.61 -24.29
N ASP A 71 2.56 -6.67 -24.91
CA ASP A 71 2.53 -6.84 -26.37
C ASP A 71 1.36 -6.09 -27.03
N ILE A 72 0.44 -5.54 -26.22
CA ILE A 72 -0.73 -4.76 -26.65
C ILE A 72 -0.59 -3.30 -26.19
N VAL A 73 -0.14 -3.07 -24.96
CA VAL A 73 0.03 -1.74 -24.34
C VAL A 73 1.40 -1.67 -23.67
N PRO A 74 2.21 -0.61 -23.91
CA PRO A 74 3.50 -0.46 -23.27
C PRO A 74 3.40 -0.51 -21.72
N PRO A 75 4.22 -1.32 -21.04
CA PRO A 75 4.16 -1.45 -19.59
C PRO A 75 4.65 -0.19 -18.90
N LEU A 76 3.99 0.18 -17.80
CA LEU A 76 4.41 1.26 -16.92
C LEU A 76 5.49 0.79 -15.93
N PRO A 77 6.44 1.67 -15.54
CA PRO A 77 7.47 1.32 -14.58
C PRO A 77 6.91 1.17 -13.15
N LEU A 78 7.72 0.58 -12.26
CA LEU A 78 7.31 0.22 -10.90
C LEU A 78 6.87 1.42 -10.05
N ASP A 79 7.53 2.56 -10.18
CA ASP A 79 7.19 3.80 -9.47
C ASP A 79 5.80 4.32 -9.89
N VAL A 80 5.51 4.31 -11.19
CA VAL A 80 4.18 4.69 -11.72
C VAL A 80 3.12 3.68 -11.28
N CYS A 81 3.41 2.38 -11.30
CA CYS A 81 2.52 1.38 -10.71
C CYS A 81 2.32 1.62 -9.21
N GLY A 82 3.36 2.07 -8.51
CA GLY A 82 3.29 2.53 -7.12
C GLY A 82 2.26 3.63 -6.95
N ALA A 83 2.35 4.70 -7.75
CA ALA A 83 1.39 5.81 -7.74
C ALA A 83 -0.05 5.33 -8.04
N MET A 84 -0.24 4.45 -9.03
CA MET A 84 -1.56 3.87 -9.33
C MET A 84 -2.16 3.14 -8.12
N THR A 85 -1.35 2.38 -7.38
CA THR A 85 -1.83 1.68 -6.18
C THR A 85 -2.13 2.60 -5.00
N GLN A 86 -1.49 3.78 -4.91
CA GLN A 86 -1.90 4.82 -3.96
C GLN A 86 -3.31 5.32 -4.29
N GLY A 87 -3.59 5.57 -5.58
CA GLY A 87 -4.92 5.92 -6.04
C GLY A 87 -5.97 4.84 -5.72
N GLN A 88 -5.66 3.58 -6.03
CA GLN A 88 -6.54 2.44 -5.73
C GLN A 88 -6.85 2.32 -4.23
N LEU A 89 -5.82 2.22 -3.39
CA LEU A 89 -5.97 1.97 -1.96
C LEU A 89 -6.53 3.19 -1.24
N GLY A 90 -6.03 4.38 -1.57
CA GLY A 90 -6.54 5.63 -1.02
C GLY A 90 -8.01 5.84 -1.33
N TYR A 91 -8.45 5.56 -2.57
CA TYR A 91 -9.88 5.61 -2.94
C TYR A 91 -10.75 4.70 -2.06
N LEU A 92 -10.33 3.46 -1.83
CA LEU A 92 -11.08 2.50 -1.02
C LEU A 92 -11.10 2.89 0.46
N ILE A 93 -9.94 3.26 1.02
CA ILE A 93 -9.81 3.69 2.42
C ILE A 93 -10.64 4.96 2.65
N GLN A 94 -10.53 5.95 1.76
CA GLN A 94 -11.26 7.21 1.85
C GLN A 94 -12.78 6.99 1.89
N GLN A 95 -13.31 6.14 1.00
CA GLN A 95 -14.74 5.83 1.00
C GLN A 95 -15.18 5.14 2.28
N LYS A 96 -14.46 4.09 2.70
CA LYS A 96 -14.85 3.27 3.86
C LYS A 96 -14.69 4.01 5.18
N LEU A 97 -13.68 4.88 5.30
CA LEU A 97 -13.53 5.72 6.47
C LEU A 97 -14.62 6.78 6.56
N ARG A 98 -14.99 7.41 5.43
CA ARG A 98 -16.10 8.37 5.40
C ARG A 98 -17.42 7.71 5.81
N GLU A 99 -17.69 6.51 5.32
CA GLU A 99 -18.85 5.72 5.71
C GLU A 99 -18.85 5.43 7.23
N ALA A 100 -17.74 4.92 7.76
CA ALA A 100 -17.61 4.63 9.19
C ALA A 100 -17.74 5.87 10.08
N LEU A 101 -17.21 7.02 9.67
CA LEU A 101 -17.38 8.29 10.37
C LEU A 101 -18.84 8.76 10.33
N GLY A 102 -19.51 8.63 9.18
CA GLY A 102 -20.92 8.96 9.02
C GLY A 102 -21.84 8.14 9.93
N GLN A 103 -21.55 6.84 10.11
CA GLN A 103 -22.27 5.97 11.05
C GLN A 103 -22.15 6.42 12.52
N LEU A 104 -21.08 7.18 12.86
CA LEU A 104 -20.88 7.77 14.18
C LEU A 104 -21.40 9.22 14.27
N GLY A 105 -22.05 9.74 13.23
CA GLY A 105 -22.50 11.13 13.16
C GLY A 105 -21.36 12.14 13.01
N ILE A 106 -20.17 11.69 12.59
CA ILE A 106 -18.98 12.55 12.45
C ILE A 106 -18.87 13.00 10.99
N ALA A 107 -19.12 14.28 10.74
CA ALA A 107 -18.88 14.91 9.45
C ALA A 107 -17.44 15.46 9.40
N ARG A 108 -16.51 14.66 8.89
CA ARG A 108 -15.11 15.07 8.70
C ARG A 108 -14.64 14.76 7.28
N PRO A 109 -13.95 15.69 6.61
CA PRO A 109 -13.33 15.40 5.32
C PRO A 109 -12.27 14.30 5.46
N VAL A 110 -12.12 13.51 4.40
CA VAL A 110 -11.10 12.46 4.28
C VAL A 110 -10.54 12.59 2.88
N VAL A 111 -9.22 12.79 2.79
CA VAL A 111 -8.48 12.98 1.54
C VAL A 111 -7.31 12.00 1.46
N THR A 112 -7.04 11.50 0.26
CA THR A 112 -5.80 10.79 -0.08
C THR A 112 -4.85 11.74 -0.79
N VAL A 113 -3.60 11.77 -0.35
CA VAL A 113 -2.53 12.54 -1.00
C VAL A 113 -1.62 11.56 -1.74
N VAL A 114 -1.51 11.71 -3.06
CA VAL A 114 -0.45 11.02 -3.81
C VAL A 114 0.89 11.53 -3.27
N THR A 115 1.74 10.62 -2.82
CA THR A 115 2.93 10.95 -2.03
C THR A 115 4.17 10.37 -2.69
N GLN A 116 5.19 11.21 -2.83
CA GLN A 116 6.53 10.88 -3.29
C GLN A 116 7.48 10.83 -2.10
N VAL A 117 8.45 9.91 -2.16
CA VAL A 117 9.47 9.74 -1.13
C VAL A 117 10.83 9.79 -1.80
N GLU A 118 11.67 10.72 -1.34
CA GLU A 118 13.05 10.83 -1.79
C GLU A 118 13.88 9.66 -1.24
N VAL A 119 14.75 9.11 -2.07
CA VAL A 119 15.65 7.99 -1.74
C VAL A 119 17.03 8.25 -2.32
N ASP A 120 18.07 7.59 -1.79
CA ASP A 120 19.40 7.68 -2.39
C ASP A 120 19.46 6.92 -3.72
N PRO A 121 19.81 7.53 -4.87
CA PRO A 121 20.01 6.76 -6.10
C PRO A 121 21.13 5.73 -6.01
N ASN A 122 22.05 5.87 -5.05
CA ASN A 122 23.14 4.92 -4.79
C ASN A 122 22.87 3.98 -3.61
N ASP A 123 21.61 3.88 -3.14
CA ASP A 123 21.26 2.99 -2.04
C ASP A 123 21.63 1.52 -2.38
N PRO A 124 22.32 0.78 -1.50
CA PRO A 124 22.66 -0.62 -1.73
C PRO A 124 21.46 -1.53 -2.04
N ALA A 125 20.24 -1.16 -1.61
CA ALA A 125 19.01 -1.90 -1.87
C ALA A 125 18.67 -2.00 -3.37
N PHE A 126 19.20 -1.11 -4.22
CA PHE A 126 19.08 -1.25 -5.68
C PHE A 126 19.91 -2.41 -6.22
N ALA A 127 21.07 -2.70 -5.60
CA ALA A 127 21.94 -3.81 -5.97
C ALA A 127 21.50 -5.14 -5.34
N ASP A 128 20.92 -5.12 -4.14
CA ASP A 128 20.34 -6.31 -3.49
C ASP A 128 18.85 -6.14 -3.11
N PRO A 129 17.93 -6.34 -4.06
CA PRO A 129 16.48 -6.30 -3.80
C PRO A 129 16.02 -7.31 -2.75
N THR A 130 15.26 -6.86 -1.76
CA THR A 130 14.79 -7.71 -0.64
C THR A 130 13.29 -7.68 -0.41
N LYS A 131 12.58 -6.64 -0.87
CA LYS A 131 11.18 -6.43 -0.51
C LYS A 131 10.24 -7.25 -1.38
N PRO A 132 9.45 -8.17 -0.81
CA PRO A 132 8.63 -9.08 -1.60
C PRO A 132 7.31 -8.43 -2.03
N ILE A 133 6.97 -8.58 -3.31
CA ILE A 133 5.76 -8.05 -3.95
C ILE A 133 4.99 -9.17 -4.66
N GLY A 134 3.68 -8.95 -4.86
CA GLY A 134 2.83 -9.87 -5.63
C GLY A 134 2.65 -11.25 -4.97
N PRO A 135 2.23 -12.27 -5.74
CA PRO A 135 1.86 -13.59 -5.23
C PRO A 135 3.09 -14.46 -4.91
N PHE A 136 2.81 -15.62 -4.31
CA PHE A 136 3.80 -16.67 -4.07
C PHE A 136 3.86 -17.66 -5.25
N TYR A 137 5.07 -18.14 -5.54
CA TYR A 137 5.38 -19.09 -6.62
C TYR A 137 6.02 -20.37 -6.07
N ALA A 138 5.76 -21.49 -6.76
CA ALA A 138 6.42 -22.77 -6.52
C ALA A 138 7.82 -22.82 -7.14
N GLU A 139 8.68 -23.72 -6.65
CA GLU A 139 10.04 -23.93 -7.20
C GLU A 139 10.02 -24.15 -8.72
N ARG A 140 9.07 -24.95 -9.22
CA ARG A 140 8.94 -25.26 -10.64
C ARG A 140 8.70 -24.04 -11.55
N GLU A 141 8.20 -22.95 -10.98
CA GLU A 141 7.91 -21.70 -11.71
C GLU A 141 9.14 -20.78 -11.76
N ARG A 142 10.15 -21.03 -10.90
CA ARG A 142 11.26 -20.12 -10.65
C ARG A 142 12.07 -19.79 -11.91
N LEU A 143 12.53 -20.81 -12.64
CA LEU A 143 13.40 -20.61 -13.81
C LEU A 143 12.71 -19.79 -14.92
N VAL A 144 11.41 -20.04 -15.15
CA VAL A 144 10.63 -19.32 -16.15
C VAL A 144 10.46 -17.85 -15.76
N LEU A 145 10.25 -17.57 -14.47
CA LEU A 145 10.11 -16.21 -13.97
C LEU A 145 11.45 -15.45 -13.95
N GLU A 146 12.56 -16.12 -13.61
CA GLU A 146 13.91 -15.53 -13.71
C GLU A 146 14.25 -15.19 -15.17
N GLN A 147 13.83 -16.00 -16.14
CA GLN A 147 13.94 -15.67 -17.58
C GLN A 147 13.08 -14.46 -17.99
N LYS A 148 11.97 -14.18 -17.29
CA LYS A 148 11.20 -12.94 -17.42
C LYS A 148 11.87 -11.73 -16.73
N GLY A 149 13.04 -11.91 -16.13
CA GLY A 149 13.78 -10.85 -15.42
C GLY A 149 13.36 -10.67 -13.96
N TYR A 150 12.61 -11.62 -13.38
CA TYR A 150 12.24 -11.52 -11.96
C TYR A 150 13.45 -11.84 -11.08
N ILE A 151 13.67 -11.02 -10.07
CA ILE A 151 14.53 -11.38 -8.94
C ILE A 151 13.63 -12.07 -7.91
N LEU A 152 13.84 -13.37 -7.71
CA LEU A 152 13.04 -14.18 -6.78
C LEU A 152 13.85 -14.47 -5.52
N LYS A 153 13.24 -14.28 -4.35
CA LYS A 153 13.79 -14.74 -3.07
C LYS A 153 12.82 -15.69 -2.37
N ARG A 154 13.38 -16.65 -1.65
CA ARG A 154 12.62 -17.59 -0.82
C ARG A 154 12.23 -16.87 0.48
N VAL A 155 10.96 -16.54 0.62
CA VAL A 155 10.43 -15.77 1.77
C VAL A 155 9.38 -16.52 2.58
N GLY A 156 8.91 -17.67 2.09
CA GLY A 156 7.90 -18.50 2.74
C GLY A 156 8.37 -19.92 3.04
N ARG A 157 7.46 -20.70 3.65
CA ARG A 157 7.58 -22.16 3.85
C ARG A 157 6.47 -22.86 3.06
N GLY A 158 6.63 -24.15 2.77
CA GLY A 158 5.63 -24.95 2.06
C GLY A 158 5.80 -24.97 0.53
N SER A 159 4.72 -25.24 -0.18
CA SER A 159 4.73 -25.57 -1.63
C SER A 159 4.98 -24.37 -2.55
N LYS A 160 4.76 -23.14 -2.08
CA LYS A 160 5.02 -21.90 -2.81
C LYS A 160 5.85 -20.92 -1.97
N PRO A 161 7.16 -21.13 -1.81
CA PRO A 161 7.97 -20.33 -0.90
C PRO A 161 8.60 -19.09 -1.54
N TRP A 162 8.47 -18.89 -2.85
CA TRP A 162 9.15 -17.83 -3.60
C TRP A 162 8.26 -16.61 -3.83
N ARG A 163 8.84 -15.41 -3.75
CA ARG A 163 8.19 -14.17 -4.20
C ARG A 163 9.17 -13.32 -5.01
N ARG A 164 8.63 -12.53 -5.93
CA ARG A 164 9.37 -11.46 -6.60
C ARG A 164 9.77 -10.43 -5.56
N VAL A 165 11.04 -10.04 -5.58
CA VAL A 165 11.56 -8.95 -4.76
C VAL A 165 11.93 -7.76 -5.61
N VAL A 166 11.79 -6.57 -5.01
CA VAL A 166 12.19 -5.29 -5.59
C VAL A 166 13.07 -4.53 -4.60
N ALA A 167 13.77 -3.52 -5.10
CA ALA A 167 14.55 -2.61 -4.28
C ALA A 167 13.65 -1.96 -3.22
N SER A 168 14.21 -1.74 -2.04
CA SER A 168 13.53 -1.05 -0.94
C SER A 168 14.53 -0.13 -0.25
N PRO A 169 14.97 0.94 -0.93
CA PRO A 169 15.91 1.89 -0.38
C PRO A 169 15.35 2.59 0.86
N GLU A 170 16.24 3.12 1.69
CA GLU A 170 15.84 3.84 2.90
C GLU A 170 15.18 5.18 2.51
N PRO A 171 13.99 5.50 3.05
CA PRO A 171 13.33 6.77 2.79
C PRO A 171 14.12 7.93 3.41
N LYS A 172 14.40 8.99 2.64
CA LYS A 172 15.10 10.19 3.11
C LYS A 172 14.14 11.29 3.53
N ASP A 173 13.19 11.62 2.66
CA ASP A 173 12.21 12.68 2.90
C ASP A 173 10.88 12.41 2.18
N ILE A 174 9.81 13.01 2.68
CA ILE A 174 8.48 12.98 2.06
C ILE A 174 8.26 14.33 1.36
N VAL A 175 8.13 14.31 0.04
CA VAL A 175 8.05 15.55 -0.76
C VAL A 175 6.82 16.39 -0.38
N GLU A 176 5.67 15.75 -0.14
CA GLU A 176 4.42 16.43 0.21
C GLU A 176 4.25 16.66 1.73
N ILE A 177 5.32 16.56 2.54
CA ILE A 177 5.22 16.58 4.00
C ILE A 177 4.56 17.84 4.56
N GLU A 178 4.83 19.00 3.97
CA GLU A 178 4.25 20.27 4.42
C GLU A 178 2.74 20.34 4.13
N SER A 179 2.31 19.88 2.95
CA SER A 179 0.88 19.76 2.63
C SER A 179 0.17 18.78 3.57
N ILE A 180 0.80 17.65 3.88
CA ILE A 180 0.25 16.66 4.83
C ILE A 180 0.11 17.27 6.22
N LYS A 181 1.14 17.99 6.71
CA LYS A 181 1.09 18.68 8.02
C LYS A 181 -0.03 19.70 8.06
N GLU A 182 -0.23 20.47 6.99
CA GLU A 182 -1.28 21.49 6.90
C GLU A 182 -2.69 20.86 6.93
N LEU A 183 -2.91 19.78 6.16
CA LEU A 183 -4.17 19.03 6.18
C LEU A 183 -4.49 18.50 7.59
N ILE A 184 -3.49 17.90 8.24
CA ILE A 184 -3.65 17.42 9.62
C ILE A 184 -3.91 18.58 10.59
N ALA A 185 -3.29 19.74 10.41
CA ALA A 185 -3.48 20.91 11.26
C ALA A 185 -4.89 21.49 11.14
N THR A 186 -5.41 21.63 9.91
CA THR A 186 -6.73 22.20 9.64
C THR A 186 -7.87 21.19 9.87
N GLY A 187 -7.57 19.89 9.93
CA GLY A 187 -8.54 18.83 10.17
C GLY A 187 -9.33 18.41 8.93
N SER A 188 -8.81 18.74 7.75
CA SER A 188 -9.34 18.38 6.43
C SER A 188 -8.78 17.06 5.90
#